data_AF-A0A9P6X5R9-F1
#
_entry.id   AF-A0A9P6X5R9-F1
#
_cell.length_a   1.000
_cell.length_b   1.000
_cell.length_c   1.000
_cell.angle_alpha   90.00
_cell.angle_beta   90.00
_cell.angle_gamma   90.00
#
_symmetry.space_group_name_H-M   'P 1'
#
loop_
_entity.id
_entity.type
_entity.pdbx_description
1 polymer ?
#
loop_
_entity_poly.entity_id
_entity_poly.type
_entity_poly.pdbx_seq_one_letter_code
_entity_poly.pdbx_strand_id
1 'polypeptide(L)'
;MYSFTGLKEDGPSVWIRILVILALLFLTSTAVGYVEYKKHKGDITGALVIGLGLLAIFTNQHDPWIHWSALTTAIITLIYPIRPYAFKLVGRESNAENAPLLG
;
A
#
# COMPACT_ATOMS: atom_id res chain seq x y z
N MET A 1 33.64 3.78 38.88
CA MET A 1 32.63 4.42 38.03
C MET A 1 33.05 4.19 36.58
N TYR A 2 32.63 3.07 35.98
CA TYR A 2 32.95 2.78 34.57
C TYR A 2 31.81 3.30 33.71
N SER A 3 32.09 4.36 32.94
CA SER A 3 31.20 4.92 31.94
C SER A 3 31.24 4.03 30.70
N PHE A 4 30.15 3.30 30.44
CA PHE A 4 29.93 2.59 29.17
C PHE A 4 29.57 3.60 28.06
N THR A 5 30.46 4.52 27.76
CA THR A 5 30.34 5.43 26.61
C THR A 5 31.03 4.77 25.41
N GLY A 6 30.25 4.06 24.60
CA GLY A 6 30.76 3.39 23.41
C GLY A 6 29.75 2.56 22.61
N LEU A 7 28.49 2.47 23.05
CA LEU A 7 27.43 1.98 22.18
C LEU A 7 27.07 3.12 21.24
N LYS A 8 27.67 3.10 20.06
CA LYS A 8 27.15 3.87 18.93
C LYS A 8 25.68 3.46 18.80
N GLU A 9 24.76 4.38 19.05
CA GLU A 9 23.36 4.21 18.65
C GLU A 9 23.30 4.27 17.13
N ASP A 10 23.90 3.26 16.49
CA ASP A 10 23.67 2.98 15.09
C ASP A 10 22.20 2.57 15.04
N GLY A 11 21.41 3.32 14.28
CA GLY A 11 19.99 3.01 14.04
C GLY A 11 19.79 1.59 13.49
N PRO A 12 18.56 1.22 13.07
CA PRO A 12 18.26 -0.13 12.63
C PRO A 12 19.33 -0.70 11.70
N SER A 13 19.86 -1.87 12.04
CA SER A 13 20.90 -2.51 11.24
C SER A 13 20.41 -2.70 9.81
N VAL A 14 21.33 -2.72 8.85
CA VAL A 14 20.99 -2.86 7.42
C VAL A 14 20.12 -4.09 7.17
N TRP A 15 20.37 -5.18 7.90
CA TRP A 15 19.55 -6.40 7.87
C TRP A 15 18.09 -6.16 8.29
N ILE A 16 17.86 -5.40 9.35
CA ILE A 16 16.51 -5.06 9.81
C ILE A 16 15.78 -4.26 8.73
N ARG A 17 16.45 -3.27 8.12
CA ARG A 17 15.86 -2.48 7.02
C ARG A 17 15.41 -3.37 5.86
N ILE A 18 16.26 -4.31 5.43
CA ILE A 18 15.94 -5.25 4.36
C ILE A 18 14.72 -6.11 4.71
N LEU A 19 14.68 -6.70 5.91
CA LEU A 19 13.57 -7.54 6.36
C LEU A 19 12.26 -6.75 6.42
N VAL A 20 12.30 -5.50 6.90
CA VAL A 20 11.12 -4.64 6.95
C VAL A 20 10.63 -4.30 5.55
N ILE A 21 11.52 -3.92 4.62
CA ILE A 21 11.13 -3.64 3.23
C ILE A 21 10.49 -4.87 2.59
N LEU A 22 11.05 -6.07 2.80
CA LEU A 22 10.46 -7.32 2.31
C LEU A 22 9.08 -7.58 2.92
N ALA A 23 8.89 -7.32 4.21
CA ALA A 23 7.59 -7.44 4.87
C ALA A 23 6.56 -6.45 4.30
N LEU A 24 6.97 -5.20 4.03
CA LEU A 24 6.11 -4.19 3.40
C LEU A 24 5.66 -4.62 1.99
N LEU A 25 6.59 -5.16 1.20
CA LEU A 25 6.27 -5.70 -0.13
C LEU A 25 5.33 -6.91 -0.06
N PHE A 26 5.56 -7.82 0.88
CA PHE A 26 4.68 -8.97 1.11
C PHE A 26 3.25 -8.54 1.49
N LEU A 27 3.13 -7.55 2.38
CA LEU A 27 1.84 -7.02 2.81
C LEU A 27 1.11 -6.31 1.65
N THR A 28 1.85 -5.56 0.84
CA THR A 28 1.34 -4.92 -0.38
C THR A 28 0.81 -5.95 -1.38
N SER A 29 1.58 -7.01 -1.64
CA SER A 29 1.19 -8.11 -2.53
C SER A 29 -0.06 -8.83 -2.02
N THR A 30 -0.16 -9.03 -0.71
CA THR A 30 -1.34 -9.62 -0.07
C THR A 30 -2.58 -8.76 -0.28
N ALA A 31 -2.47 -7.44 -0.11
CA ALA A 31 -3.58 -6.51 -0.38
C ALA A 31 -4.04 -6.54 -1.84
N VAL A 32 -3.08 -6.60 -2.78
CA VAL A 32 -3.38 -6.79 -4.21
C VAL A 32 -4.13 -8.10 -4.44
N GLY A 33 -3.65 -9.21 -3.87
CA GLY A 33 -4.31 -10.51 -3.98
C GLY A 33 -5.74 -10.52 -3.44
N TYR A 34 -5.99 -9.80 -2.34
CA TYR A 34 -7.33 -9.64 -1.77
C TYR A 34 -8.31 -8.92 -2.71
N VAL A 35 -7.83 -7.94 -3.47
CA VAL A 35 -8.63 -7.20 -4.45
C VAL A 35 -8.85 -8.04 -5.73
N GLU A 36 -7.80 -8.69 -6.24
CA GLU A 36 -7.82 -9.35 -7.56
C GLU A 36 -8.60 -10.67 -7.57
N TYR A 37 -8.42 -11.53 -6.55
CA TYR A 37 -8.88 -12.93 -6.63
C TYR A 37 -10.31 -13.18 -6.13
N LYS A 38 -10.95 -12.24 -5.41
CA LYS A 38 -12.32 -12.43 -4.93
C LYS A 38 -13.35 -12.10 -6.01
N LYS A 39 -13.70 -13.16 -6.78
CA LYS A 39 -14.62 -13.31 -7.94
C LYS A 39 -15.81 -12.35 -8.14
N HIS A 40 -16.29 -11.58 -7.15
CA HIS A 40 -17.49 -10.75 -7.31
C HIS A 40 -17.36 -9.26 -6.94
N LYS A 41 -16.44 -8.85 -6.04
CA LYS A 41 -16.28 -7.42 -5.66
C LYS A 41 -14.88 -6.98 -5.22
N GLY A 42 -13.90 -7.89 -5.10
CA GLY A 42 -12.60 -7.60 -4.47
C GLY A 42 -12.75 -7.23 -2.97
N ASP A 43 -11.84 -7.70 -2.13
CA ASP A 43 -11.87 -7.35 -0.70
C ASP A 43 -11.21 -5.98 -0.47
N ILE A 44 -11.94 -4.93 -0.82
CA ILE A 44 -11.49 -3.54 -0.69
C ILE A 44 -11.29 -3.19 0.78
N THR A 45 -12.13 -3.74 1.66
CA THR A 45 -12.00 -3.54 3.11
C THR A 45 -10.67 -4.10 3.61
N GLY A 46 -10.31 -5.33 3.23
CA GLY A 46 -9.01 -5.92 3.59
C GLY A 46 -7.82 -5.11 3.07
N ALA A 47 -7.88 -4.66 1.81
CA ALA A 47 -6.84 -3.80 1.24
C ALA A 47 -6.74 -2.44 1.95
N LEU A 48 -7.87 -1.83 2.33
CA LEU A 48 -7.89 -0.60 3.11
C LEU A 48 -7.27 -0.78 4.50
N VAL A 49 -7.63 -1.85 5.22
CA VAL A 49 -7.05 -2.15 6.54
C VAL A 49 -5.54 -2.32 6.45
N ILE A 50 -5.05 -3.03 5.43
CA ILE A 50 -3.62 -3.17 5.18
C ILE A 50 -2.98 -1.81 4.89
N GLY A 51 -3.58 -1.00 4.01
CA GLY A 51 -3.08 0.33 3.66
C GLY A 51 -3.01 1.27 4.86
N LEU A 52 -4.03 1.27 5.73
CA LEU A 52 -4.03 2.02 6.99
C LEU A 52 -2.94 1.51 7.95
N GLY A 53 -2.71 0.20 8.01
CA GLY A 53 -1.61 -0.39 8.76
C GLY A 53 -0.24 0.09 8.27
N LEU A 54 -0.04 0.18 6.95
CA LEU A 54 1.18 0.72 6.36
C LEU A 54 1.38 2.21 6.69
N LEU A 55 0.29 3.01 6.71
CA LEU A 55 0.34 4.41 7.16
C LEU A 55 0.71 4.52 8.64
N ALA A 56 0.19 3.64 9.50
CA ALA A 56 0.56 3.62 10.92
C ALA A 56 2.04 3.26 11.14
N ILE A 57 2.59 2.35 10.32
CA ILE A 57 4.03 2.07 10.29
C ILE A 57 4.78 3.32 9.87
N PHE A 58 4.38 3.98 8.78
CA PHE A 58 4.99 5.22 8.33
C PHE A 58 5.04 6.28 9.45
N THR A 59 3.96 6.51 10.19
CA THR A 59 3.92 7.54 11.25
C THR A 59 4.79 7.23 12.46
N ASN A 60 5.03 5.95 12.77
CA ASN A 60 5.80 5.54 13.95
C ASN A 60 7.28 5.24 13.67
N GLN A 61 7.69 5.12 12.40
CA GLN A 61 9.06 4.78 12.06
C GLN A 61 9.92 6.04 11.93
N HIS A 62 11.02 6.07 12.69
CA HIS A 62 11.99 7.18 12.71
C HIS A 62 13.19 6.97 11.78
N ASP A 63 13.38 5.74 11.27
CA ASP A 63 14.41 5.46 10.27
C ASP A 63 13.95 5.92 8.87
N PRO A 64 14.69 6.80 8.18
CA PRO A 64 14.27 7.37 6.91
C PRO A 64 13.99 6.34 5.82
N TRP A 65 14.76 5.24 5.75
CA TRP A 65 14.58 4.21 4.73
C TRP A 65 13.27 3.45 4.93
N ILE A 66 12.98 3.08 6.18
CA ILE A 66 11.74 2.39 6.54
C ILE A 66 10.55 3.34 6.40
N HIS A 67 10.70 4.60 6.81
CA HIS A 67 9.68 5.62 6.73
C HIS A 67 9.21 5.82 5.28
N TRP A 68 10.11 6.18 4.37
CA TRP A 68 9.74 6.45 2.97
C TRP A 68 9.26 5.21 2.21
N SER A 69 9.82 4.03 2.52
CA SER A 69 9.35 2.78 1.90
C SER A 69 7.94 2.41 2.37
N ALA A 70 7.61 2.57 3.66
CA ALA A 70 6.28 2.35 4.20
C ALA A 70 5.23 3.30 3.59
N LEU A 71 5.60 4.57 3.34
CA LEU A 71 4.72 5.50 2.64
C LEU A 71 4.43 5.05 1.22
N THR A 72 5.48 4.66 0.48
CA THR A 72 5.37 4.23 -0.92
C THR A 72 4.44 3.02 -1.04
N THR A 73 4.64 2.01 -0.18
CA THR A 73 3.79 0.80 -0.18
C THR A 73 2.37 1.11 0.27
N ALA A 74 2.17 1.98 1.27
CA ALA A 74 0.84 2.42 1.69
C ALA A 74 0.05 3.07 0.54
N ILE A 75 0.68 3.99 -0.20
CA ILE A 75 0.07 4.67 -1.34
C ILE A 75 -0.31 3.66 -2.43
N ILE A 76 0.59 2.75 -2.78
CA ILE A 76 0.33 1.70 -3.78
C ILE A 76 -0.87 0.84 -3.35
N THR A 77 -0.88 0.39 -2.09
CA THR A 77 -1.96 -0.43 -1.54
C THR A 77 -3.31 0.29 -1.55
N LEU A 78 -3.35 1.60 -1.28
CA LEU A 78 -4.59 2.37 -1.23
C LEU A 78 -5.11 2.75 -2.62
N ILE A 79 -4.21 3.01 -3.59
CA ILE A 79 -4.60 3.40 -4.96
C ILE A 79 -5.00 2.18 -5.80
N TYR A 80 -4.36 1.03 -5.61
CA TYR A 80 -4.60 -0.16 -6.42
C TYR A 80 -6.09 -0.59 -6.48
N PRO A 81 -6.85 -0.64 -5.36
CA PRO A 81 -8.28 -0.93 -5.38
C PRO A 81 -9.12 0.12 -6.12
N ILE A 82 -8.64 1.36 -6.29
CA ILE A 82 -9.40 2.48 -6.88
C ILE A 82 -9.41 2.40 -8.41
N ARG A 83 -8.37 1.82 -9.04
CA ARG A 83 -8.25 1.70 -10.51
C ARG A 83 -9.53 1.20 -11.21
N PRO A 84 -10.14 0.05 -10.86
CA PRO A 84 -11.33 -0.45 -11.56
C PRO A 84 -12.54 0.49 -11.41
N TYR A 85 -12.66 1.22 -10.30
CA TYR A 85 -13.73 2.20 -10.10
C TYR A 85 -13.51 3.48 -10.90
N ALA A 86 -12.27 3.97 -10.97
CA ALA A 86 -11.91 5.12 -11.78
C ALA A 86 -12.18 4.86 -13.27
N PHE A 87 -11.81 3.68 -13.79
CA PHE A 87 -12.13 3.30 -15.17
C PHE A 87 -13.64 3.20 -15.42
N LYS A 88 -14.42 2.72 -14.44
CA LYS A 88 -15.88 2.63 -14.55
C LYS A 88 -16.57 4.01 -14.55
N LEU A 89 -16.01 5.00 -13.86
CA LEU A 89 -16.50 6.38 -13.86
C LEU A 89 -16.13 7.12 -15.16
N VAL A 90 -14.88 6.98 -15.62
CA VAL A 90 -14.40 7.62 -16.86
C VAL A 90 -15.05 7.00 -18.12
N GLY A 91 -15.27 5.68 -18.13
CA GLY A 91 -15.93 5.00 -19.26
C GLY A 91 -17.44 5.22 -19.36
N ARG A 92 -18.08 5.86 -18.37
CA ARG A 92 -19.54 6.03 -18.32
C ARG A 92 -20.03 7.20 -19.17
N GLU A 93 -19.16 8.13 -19.55
CA GLU A 93 -19.55 9.25 -20.42
C GLU A 93 -19.53 8.87 -21.91
N SER A 94 -18.62 7.99 -22.34
CA SER A 94 -18.47 7.64 -23.76
C SER A 94 -19.57 6.74 -24.33
N ASN A 95 -20.38 6.07 -23.49
CA ASN A 95 -21.39 5.10 -23.95
C ASN A 95 -22.82 5.67 -23.94
N ALA A 96 -23.03 6.87 -23.40
CA ALA A 96 -24.33 7.55 -23.45
C ALA A 96 -24.59 8.20 -24.83
N GLU A 97 -23.52 8.46 -25.60
CA GLU A 97 -23.61 9.12 -26.92
C GLU A 97 -23.88 8.13 -28.09
N ASN A 98 -23.77 6.82 -27.86
CA ASN A 98 -23.97 5.77 -28.88
C ASN A 98 -25.25 4.95 -28.66
N ALA A 99 -26.32 5.56 -28.16
CA ALA A 99 -27.62 4.89 -28.16
C ALA A 99 -28.13 4.81 -29.61
N PRO A 100 -28.33 3.62 -30.20
CA PRO A 100 -28.91 3.52 -31.53
C PRO A 100 -30.38 3.97 -31.44
N LEU A 101 -30.72 5.04 -32.16
CA LEU A 101 -32.11 5.41 -32.36
C LEU A 101 -32.77 4.25 -33.12
N LEU A 102 -33.75 3.61 -32.48
CA LEU A 102 -34.56 2.56 -33.10
C LEU A 102 -35.13 3.08 -34.43
N GLY A 103 -34.67 2.48 -35.52
CA GLY A 103 -35.13 2.64 -36.89
C GLY A 103 -35.11 1.28 -37.58
#